data_AF-A0A2N0RY34-F1
#
_entry.id   AF-A0A2N0RY34-F1
#
_cell.length_a   1.000
_cell.length_b   1.000
_cell.length_c   1.000
_cell.angle_alpha   90.00
_cell.angle_beta   90.00
_cell.angle_gamma   90.00
#
_symmetry.space_group_name_H-M   'P 1'
#
loop_
_entity.id
_entity.type
_entity.pdbx_description
1 polymer ?
#
loop_
_entity_poly.entity_id
_entity_poly.type
_entity_poly.pdbx_seq_one_letter_code
_entity_poly.pdbx_strand_id
1 'polypeptide(L)'
;LTVVDTPGFGDQLNREHNLNPIVEYIDNQFEAYHTAERSSEFRRAIPDTRIHALLYFIPPTGHALKELDIKALQVLSTKVNVIPVIAKADTLTHEEKSAFKKTILRDIDFNNIRTFPTAYPDDRESVEELEKYIPFTVIGSDTFVEVEGKKVRGRLYRWGVVEVENEQHCDFIHLRELLMTHALHDLLETSHTVHYHNFRAQRLRSSGRPESILACDDSYEHRIERSKQNMAEDMIKKEEEMRQNFVLKVREKEASLREREEQVMYFFLVANM
;
A
#
# COMPACT_ATOMS: atom_id res chain seq x y z
N LEU A 1 3.10 -22.45 13.78
CA LEU A 1 1.97 -21.78 13.11
C LEU A 1 1.20 -21.01 14.16
N THR A 2 1.09 -19.69 13.99
CA THR A 2 0.30 -18.82 14.87
C THR A 2 -0.84 -18.27 14.03
N VAL A 3 -2.08 -18.45 14.48
CA VAL A 3 -3.26 -17.86 13.83
C VAL A 3 -3.78 -16.76 14.74
N VAL A 4 -3.88 -15.55 14.20
CA VAL A 4 -4.43 -14.39 14.90
C VAL A 4 -5.84 -14.17 14.37
N ASP A 5 -6.82 -14.29 15.25
CA ASP A 5 -8.21 -13.97 14.93
C ASP A 5 -8.47 -12.47 15.09
N THR A 6 -9.29 -11.91 14.22
CA THR A 6 -9.61 -10.47 14.21
C THR A 6 -11.11 -10.27 14.46
N PRO A 7 -11.49 -9.21 15.19
CA PRO A 7 -12.90 -8.87 15.31
C PRO A 7 -13.46 -8.51 13.94
N GLY A 8 -14.70 -8.94 13.67
CA GLY A 8 -15.39 -8.61 12.42
C GLY A 8 -15.56 -7.09 12.26
N PHE A 9 -15.35 -6.59 11.04
CA PHE A 9 -15.60 -5.19 10.69
C PHE A 9 -16.79 -5.09 9.72
N GLY A 10 -17.55 -3.99 9.82
CA GLY A 10 -18.67 -3.68 8.91
C GLY A 10 -20.07 -3.63 9.55
N ASP A 11 -20.21 -4.03 10.81
CA ASP A 11 -21.49 -4.00 11.54
C ASP A 11 -21.87 -2.61 12.08
N GLN A 12 -20.89 -1.72 12.22
CA GLN A 12 -21.09 -0.37 12.75
C GLN A 12 -21.50 0.62 11.65
N LEU A 13 -22.30 1.63 12.04
CA LEU A 13 -22.70 2.75 11.17
C LEU A 13 -21.48 3.59 10.74
N ASN A 14 -20.56 3.84 11.68
CA ASN A 14 -19.30 4.52 11.41
C ASN A 14 -18.24 3.49 11.01
N ARG A 15 -17.79 3.55 9.76
CA ARG A 15 -16.90 2.55 9.16
C ARG A 15 -15.45 3.00 9.00
N GLU A 16 -15.17 4.27 9.26
CA GLU A 16 -13.88 4.92 8.98
C GLU A 16 -12.74 4.41 9.88
N HIS A 17 -13.04 3.98 11.11
CA HIS A 17 -12.02 3.59 12.10
C HIS A 17 -11.93 2.08 12.35
N ASN A 18 -12.73 1.26 11.67
CA ASN A 18 -12.78 -0.19 11.94
C ASN A 18 -11.50 -0.92 11.52
N LEU A 19 -10.72 -0.36 10.60
CA LEU A 19 -9.48 -0.95 10.10
C LEU A 19 -8.26 -0.58 10.96
N ASN A 20 -8.35 0.52 11.72
CA ASN A 20 -7.27 1.00 12.57
C ASN A 20 -6.72 -0.05 13.56
N PRO A 21 -7.54 -0.82 14.30
CA PRO A 21 -6.99 -1.79 15.25
C PRO A 21 -6.19 -2.89 14.58
N ILE A 22 -6.58 -3.31 13.37
CA ILE A 22 -5.85 -4.33 12.60
C ILE A 22 -4.51 -3.77 12.12
N VAL A 23 -4.52 -2.55 11.58
CA VAL A 23 -3.31 -1.87 11.10
C VAL A 23 -2.35 -1.59 12.26
N GLU A 24 -2.85 -1.11 13.39
CA GLU A 24 -2.08 -0.86 14.60
C GLU A 24 -1.46 -2.16 15.15
N TYR A 25 -2.20 -3.26 15.13
CA TYR A 25 -1.65 -4.56 15.53
C TYR A 25 -0.48 -4.98 14.63
N ILE A 26 -0.61 -4.86 13.30
CA ILE A 26 0.48 -5.15 12.35
C ILE A 26 1.70 -4.25 12.63
N ASP A 27 1.49 -2.95 12.79
CA ASP A 27 2.56 -1.99 13.05
C ASP A 27 3.26 -2.24 14.39
N ASN A 28 2.51 -2.66 15.42
CA ASN A 28 3.08 -3.05 16.71
C ASN A 28 3.96 -4.31 16.59
N GLN A 29 3.60 -5.28 15.75
CA GLN A 29 4.47 -6.44 15.50
C GLN A 29 5.76 -6.03 14.78
N PHE A 30 5.67 -5.13 13.79
CA PHE A 30 6.86 -4.61 13.13
C PHE A 30 7.74 -3.77 14.07
N GLU A 31 7.15 -2.98 14.96
CA GLU A 31 7.87 -2.19 15.96
C GLU A 31 8.58 -3.07 16.99
N ALA A 32 7.92 -4.13 17.45
CA ALA A 32 8.51 -5.10 18.36
C ALA A 32 9.75 -5.78 17.72
N TYR A 33 9.62 -6.19 16.47
CA TYR A 33 10.73 -6.75 15.71
C TYR A 33 11.85 -5.72 15.49
N HIS A 34 11.51 -4.48 15.14
CA HIS A 34 12.47 -3.40 14.92
C HIS A 34 13.26 -3.04 16.19
N THR A 35 12.58 -3.00 17.34
CA THR A 35 13.20 -2.73 18.64
C THR A 35 14.14 -3.86 19.04
N ALA A 36 13.74 -5.11 18.80
CA ALA A 36 14.58 -6.28 19.04
C ALA A 36 15.83 -6.30 18.13
N GLU A 37 15.71 -5.90 16.87
CA GLU A 37 16.85 -5.75 15.94
C GLU A 37 17.86 -4.71 16.42
N ARG A 38 17.40 -3.62 17.08
CA ARG A 38 18.26 -2.53 17.57
C ARG A 38 18.92 -2.83 18.92
N SER A 39 18.38 -3.76 19.71
CA SER A 39 18.93 -4.10 21.03
C SER A 39 20.29 -4.81 20.90
N SER A 40 21.25 -4.47 21.78
CA SER A 40 22.59 -5.07 21.79
C SER A 40 22.61 -6.55 22.23
N GLU A 41 21.47 -7.10 22.64
CA GLU A 41 21.28 -8.50 23.06
C GLU A 41 21.25 -9.49 21.87
N PHE A 42 21.54 -9.00 20.66
CA PHE A 42 21.56 -9.56 19.30
C PHE A 42 22.07 -11.00 19.06
N ARG A 43 22.44 -11.80 20.06
CA ARG A 43 23.23 -13.03 19.86
C ARG A 43 22.47 -14.36 19.72
N ARG A 44 21.14 -14.45 19.86
CA ARG A 44 20.48 -15.78 20.04
C ARG A 44 19.18 -16.10 19.29
N ALA A 45 18.83 -15.33 18.25
CA ALA A 45 17.60 -15.42 17.45
C ALA A 45 16.44 -14.57 17.98
N ILE A 46 15.96 -13.67 17.11
CA ILE A 46 14.83 -12.77 17.39
C ILE A 46 13.54 -13.57 17.19
N PRO A 47 12.58 -13.51 18.14
CA PRO A 47 11.26 -14.11 17.92
C PRO A 47 10.53 -13.33 16.83
N ASP A 48 10.20 -13.99 15.71
CA ASP A 48 9.41 -13.39 14.64
C ASP A 48 7.91 -13.47 14.95
N THR A 49 7.33 -12.34 15.33
CA THR A 49 5.88 -12.19 15.59
C THR A 49 5.17 -11.43 14.46
N ARG A 50 5.85 -11.14 13.35
CA ARG A 50 5.28 -10.42 12.21
C ARG A 50 4.20 -11.25 11.54
N ILE A 51 3.24 -10.58 10.93
CA ILE A 51 2.17 -11.24 10.16
C ILE A 51 2.68 -11.47 8.75
N HIS A 52 2.81 -12.74 8.36
CA HIS A 52 3.34 -13.12 7.05
C HIS A 52 2.30 -13.19 5.94
N ALA A 53 1.05 -13.50 6.30
CA ALA A 53 -0.06 -13.60 5.37
C ALA A 53 -1.37 -13.15 6.05
N LEU A 54 -2.21 -12.48 5.27
CA LEU A 54 -3.55 -12.07 5.67
C LEU A 54 -4.57 -12.74 4.76
N LEU A 55 -5.40 -13.61 5.34
CA LEU A 55 -6.56 -14.16 4.65
C LEU A 55 -7.71 -13.16 4.72
N TYR A 56 -8.06 -12.56 3.58
CA TYR A 56 -9.14 -11.59 3.50
C TYR A 56 -10.44 -12.27 3.07
N PHE A 57 -11.39 -12.38 4.00
CA PHE A 57 -12.67 -13.04 3.75
C PHE A 57 -13.68 -12.09 3.10
N ILE A 58 -13.96 -12.34 1.82
CA ILE A 58 -14.96 -11.64 1.03
C ILE A 58 -16.32 -12.33 1.24
N PRO A 59 -17.38 -11.59 1.59
CA PRO A 59 -18.71 -12.16 1.74
C PRO A 59 -19.25 -12.67 0.38
N PRO A 60 -19.95 -13.81 0.35
CA PRO A 60 -20.48 -14.39 -0.89
C PRO A 60 -21.76 -13.66 -1.33
N THR A 61 -21.63 -12.41 -1.78
CA THR A 61 -22.76 -11.60 -2.27
C THR A 61 -23.16 -11.94 -3.70
N GLY A 62 -22.25 -12.52 -4.49
CA GLY A 62 -22.46 -12.78 -5.92
C GLY A 62 -22.38 -11.53 -6.82
N HIS A 63 -21.96 -10.39 -6.27
CA HIS A 63 -21.90 -9.10 -6.98
C HIS A 63 -20.46 -8.56 -7.10
N ALA A 64 -20.26 -7.24 -6.99
CA ALA A 64 -18.92 -6.63 -6.97
C ALA A 64 -18.35 -6.58 -5.54
N LEU A 65 -17.06 -6.29 -5.43
CA LEU A 65 -16.44 -5.96 -4.14
C LEU A 65 -17.11 -4.74 -3.51
N LYS A 66 -17.34 -4.77 -2.19
CA LYS A 66 -17.89 -3.59 -1.51
C LYS A 66 -16.82 -2.50 -1.44
N GLU A 67 -17.23 -1.24 -1.46
CA GLU A 67 -16.31 -0.11 -1.30
C GLU A 67 -15.48 -0.18 -0.01
N LEU A 68 -16.07 -0.71 1.06
CA LEU A 68 -15.37 -0.96 2.32
C LEU A 68 -14.22 -1.95 2.13
N ASP A 69 -14.47 -3.03 1.38
CA ASP A 69 -13.48 -4.05 1.12
C ASP A 69 -12.35 -3.53 0.24
N ILE A 70 -12.68 -2.71 -0.77
CA ILE A 70 -11.69 -2.06 -1.64
C ILE A 70 -10.76 -1.17 -0.82
N LYS A 71 -11.31 -0.29 0.03
CA LYS A 71 -10.50 0.58 0.90
C LYS A 71 -9.63 -0.23 1.87
N ALA A 72 -10.18 -1.30 2.45
CA ALA A 72 -9.45 -2.18 3.35
C ALA A 72 -8.26 -2.86 2.65
N LEU A 73 -8.52 -3.47 1.48
CA LEU A 73 -7.51 -4.15 0.68
C LEU A 73 -6.41 -3.19 0.20
N GLN A 74 -6.75 -1.96 -0.18
CA GLN A 74 -5.77 -0.94 -0.55
C GLN A 74 -4.81 -0.60 0.59
N VAL A 75 -5.32 -0.45 1.81
CA VAL A 75 -4.48 -0.16 2.98
C VAL A 75 -3.66 -1.39 3.37
N LEU A 76 -4.29 -2.55 3.47
CA LEU A 76 -3.68 -3.80 3.94
C LEU A 76 -2.60 -4.33 2.98
N SER A 77 -2.83 -4.23 1.66
CA SER A 77 -1.85 -4.67 0.64
C SER A 77 -0.53 -3.89 0.65
N THR A 78 -0.46 -2.75 1.33
CA THR A 78 0.82 -2.03 1.53
C THR A 78 1.67 -2.61 2.65
N LYS A 79 1.03 -3.26 3.64
CA LYS A 79 1.67 -3.69 4.89
C LYS A 79 1.85 -5.19 5.02
N VAL A 80 0.98 -6.00 4.41
CA VAL A 80 1.00 -7.47 4.52
C VAL A 80 0.62 -8.10 3.19
N ASN A 81 1.09 -9.33 2.95
CA ASN A 81 0.65 -10.15 1.83
C ASN A 81 -0.81 -10.56 2.00
N VAL A 82 -1.68 -10.05 1.13
CA VAL A 82 -3.12 -10.33 1.21
C VAL A 82 -3.51 -11.43 0.22
N ILE A 83 -4.21 -12.44 0.73
CA ILE A 83 -4.80 -13.54 -0.04
C ILE A 83 -6.33 -13.41 0.04
N PRO A 84 -7.00 -13.05 -1.06
CA PRO A 84 -8.45 -12.92 -1.08
C PRO A 84 -9.12 -14.30 -1.11
N VAL A 85 -10.10 -14.48 -0.23
CA VAL A 85 -10.82 -15.74 -0.03
C VAL A 85 -12.32 -15.46 0.01
N ILE A 86 -13.11 -16.15 -0.82
CA ILE A 86 -14.57 -16.08 -0.77
C ILE A 86 -15.06 -17.00 0.35
N ALA A 87 -15.66 -16.42 1.37
CA ALA A 87 -16.18 -17.14 2.53
C ALA A 87 -17.51 -17.82 2.19
N LYS A 88 -17.85 -18.88 2.95
CA LYS A 88 -19.15 -19.58 2.88
C LYS A 88 -19.57 -19.88 1.43
N ALA A 89 -18.66 -20.48 0.67
CA ALA A 89 -18.90 -20.76 -0.74
C ALA A 89 -20.04 -21.77 -0.99
N ASP A 90 -20.56 -22.42 0.05
CA ASP A 90 -21.76 -23.25 0.01
C ASP A 90 -23.05 -22.47 -0.31
N THR A 91 -23.05 -21.13 -0.19
CA THR A 91 -24.22 -20.31 -0.53
C THR A 91 -24.34 -19.97 -2.01
N LEU A 92 -23.30 -20.25 -2.80
CA LEU A 92 -23.24 -19.91 -4.22
C LEU A 92 -23.20 -21.18 -5.08
N THR A 93 -23.88 -21.14 -6.22
CA THR A 93 -23.79 -22.18 -7.25
C THR A 93 -22.43 -22.12 -7.97
N HIS A 94 -22.06 -23.18 -8.69
CA HIS A 94 -20.78 -23.21 -9.42
C HIS A 94 -20.67 -22.11 -10.49
N GLU A 95 -21.78 -21.80 -11.17
CA GLU A 95 -21.85 -20.73 -12.16
C GLU A 95 -21.66 -19.34 -11.51
N GLU A 96 -22.36 -19.09 -10.40
CA GLU A 96 -22.22 -17.85 -9.63
C GLU A 96 -20.81 -17.68 -9.07
N LYS A 97 -20.19 -18.74 -8.56
CA LYS A 97 -18.78 -18.72 -8.12
C LYS A 97 -17.86 -18.25 -9.24
N SER A 98 -17.98 -18.85 -10.44
CA SER A 98 -17.14 -18.50 -11.59
C SER A 98 -17.33 -17.04 -12.04
N ALA A 99 -18.59 -16.57 -12.09
CA ALA A 99 -18.90 -15.19 -12.42
C ALA A 99 -18.40 -14.19 -11.36
N PHE A 100 -18.53 -14.56 -10.08
CA PHE A 100 -18.08 -13.74 -8.95
C PHE A 100 -16.56 -13.64 -8.90
N LYS A 101 -15.83 -14.74 -9.08
CA LYS A 101 -14.35 -14.75 -9.20
C LYS A 101 -13.87 -13.77 -10.27
N LYS A 102 -14.45 -13.83 -11.48
CA LYS A 102 -14.11 -12.91 -12.58
C LYS A 102 -14.43 -11.45 -12.28
N THR A 103 -15.43 -11.19 -11.45
CA THR A 103 -15.80 -9.82 -11.07
C THR A 103 -14.83 -9.28 -10.03
N ILE A 104 -14.50 -10.07 -9.01
CA ILE A 104 -13.49 -9.72 -8.00
C ILE A 104 -12.13 -9.44 -8.64
N LEU A 105 -11.68 -10.28 -9.57
CA LEU A 105 -10.38 -10.08 -10.25
C LEU A 105 -10.38 -8.75 -11.03
N ARG A 106 -11.46 -8.44 -11.76
CA ARG A 106 -11.59 -7.13 -12.45
C ARG A 106 -11.56 -5.96 -11.49
N ASP A 107 -12.22 -6.08 -10.34
CA ASP A 107 -12.25 -5.03 -9.33
C ASP A 107 -10.87 -4.83 -8.68
N ILE A 108 -10.12 -5.91 -8.43
CA ILE A 108 -8.75 -5.88 -7.89
C ILE A 108 -7.81 -5.18 -8.87
N ASP A 109 -7.88 -5.55 -10.16
CA ASP A 109 -7.07 -4.95 -11.22
C ASP A 109 -7.39 -3.46 -11.40
N PHE A 110 -8.68 -3.11 -11.43
CA PHE A 110 -9.11 -1.72 -11.58
C PHE A 110 -8.62 -0.82 -10.42
N ASN A 111 -8.58 -1.36 -9.20
CA ASN A 111 -8.13 -0.63 -8.02
C ASN A 111 -6.62 -0.75 -7.74
N ASN A 112 -5.85 -1.41 -8.62
CA ASN A 112 -4.42 -1.68 -8.48
C ASN A 112 -4.04 -2.29 -7.12
N ILE A 113 -4.85 -3.21 -6.62
CA ILE A 113 -4.61 -3.88 -5.34
C ILE A 113 -3.56 -4.97 -5.55
N ARG A 114 -2.46 -4.92 -4.79
CA ARG A 114 -1.42 -5.94 -4.83
C ARG A 114 -1.85 -7.14 -4.00
N THR A 115 -2.27 -8.21 -4.66
CA THR A 115 -2.56 -9.50 -4.01
C THR A 115 -1.43 -10.49 -4.22
N PHE A 116 -1.20 -11.33 -3.21
CA PHE A 116 -0.29 -12.46 -3.32
C PHE A 116 -0.97 -13.58 -4.12
N PRO A 117 -0.31 -14.26 -5.06
CA PRO A 117 1.12 -14.26 -5.41
C PRO A 117 1.51 -13.31 -6.57
N THR A 118 0.53 -12.76 -7.29
CA THR A 118 0.74 -11.99 -8.54
C THR A 118 1.64 -10.75 -8.38
N ALA A 119 1.82 -10.24 -7.16
CA ALA A 119 2.63 -9.06 -6.87
C ALA A 119 4.16 -9.30 -6.90
N TYR A 120 4.65 -10.54 -6.75
CA TYR A 120 6.08 -10.85 -6.60
C TYR A 120 6.50 -11.90 -7.64
N PRO A 121 7.16 -11.50 -8.73
CA PRO A 121 7.37 -12.34 -9.90
C PRO A 121 8.60 -13.28 -9.82
N ASP A 122 9.31 -13.34 -8.69
CA ASP A 122 10.64 -13.96 -8.65
C ASP A 122 10.62 -15.51 -8.73
N ASP A 123 9.53 -16.20 -8.34
CA ASP A 123 9.45 -17.67 -8.41
C ASP A 123 8.10 -18.18 -8.96
N ARG A 124 7.93 -18.14 -10.29
CA ARG A 124 6.66 -18.49 -10.96
C ARG A 124 6.38 -19.99 -11.09
N GLU A 125 7.39 -20.86 -11.11
CA GLU A 125 7.19 -22.24 -11.59
C GLU A 125 6.28 -23.11 -10.72
N SER A 126 6.16 -22.84 -9.41
CA SER A 126 5.34 -23.65 -8.49
C SER A 126 3.95 -23.08 -8.21
N VAL A 127 3.68 -21.83 -8.61
CA VAL A 127 2.48 -21.09 -8.18
C VAL A 127 1.47 -20.88 -9.30
N GLU A 128 1.88 -21.02 -10.57
CA GLU A 128 1.01 -20.86 -11.76
C GLU A 128 -0.24 -21.75 -11.76
N GLU A 129 -0.17 -22.95 -11.17
CA GLU A 129 -1.33 -23.84 -11.08
C GLU A 129 -2.37 -23.35 -10.07
N LEU A 130 -1.91 -22.71 -9.00
CA LEU A 130 -2.72 -22.22 -7.89
C LEU A 130 -3.33 -20.85 -8.16
N GLU A 131 -2.72 -20.04 -9.04
CA GLU A 131 -3.26 -18.76 -9.48
C GLU A 131 -4.67 -18.88 -10.08
N LYS A 132 -4.96 -19.99 -10.77
CA LYS A 132 -6.27 -20.27 -11.37
C LYS A 132 -7.40 -20.34 -10.33
N TYR A 133 -7.07 -20.69 -9.09
CA TYR A 133 -8.06 -20.87 -8.03
C TYR A 133 -8.33 -19.58 -7.26
N ILE A 134 -7.53 -18.52 -7.46
CA ILE A 134 -7.66 -17.23 -6.78
C ILE A 134 -8.79 -16.40 -7.41
N PRO A 135 -9.70 -15.80 -6.61
CA PRO A 135 -9.82 -15.95 -5.16
C PRO A 135 -10.38 -17.32 -4.75
N PHE A 136 -9.79 -17.93 -3.71
CA PHE A 136 -10.17 -19.27 -3.25
C PHE A 136 -11.59 -19.29 -2.72
N THR A 137 -12.39 -20.29 -3.10
CA THR A 137 -13.73 -20.48 -2.53
C THR A 137 -13.67 -21.49 -1.39
N VAL A 138 -13.86 -21.01 -0.16
CA VAL A 138 -13.68 -21.83 1.04
C VAL A 138 -14.97 -22.06 1.82
N ILE A 139 -15.03 -23.21 2.47
CA ILE A 139 -16.10 -23.63 3.35
C ILE A 139 -15.42 -24.14 4.62
N GLY A 140 -15.74 -23.54 5.76
CA GLY A 140 -15.22 -23.96 7.06
C GLY A 140 -16.23 -24.86 7.78
N SER A 141 -15.73 -25.90 8.44
CA SER A 141 -16.53 -26.72 9.36
C SER A 141 -15.69 -27.27 10.50
N ASP A 142 -16.20 -27.15 11.72
CA ASP A 142 -15.65 -27.81 12.91
C ASP A 142 -16.32 -29.16 13.19
N THR A 143 -17.44 -29.46 12.52
CA THR A 143 -18.19 -30.69 12.72
C THR A 143 -17.68 -31.81 11.83
N PHE A 144 -17.57 -33.01 12.41
CA PHE A 144 -17.28 -34.24 11.68
C PHE A 144 -18.60 -34.92 11.27
N VAL A 145 -18.69 -35.30 10.00
CA VAL A 145 -19.80 -36.05 9.44
C VAL A 145 -19.26 -37.37 8.92
N GLU A 146 -20.03 -38.44 9.10
CA GLU A 146 -19.67 -39.77 8.58
C GLU A 146 -20.28 -39.94 7.20
N VAL A 147 -19.43 -39.96 6.17
CA VAL A 147 -19.80 -40.21 4.78
C VAL A 147 -19.06 -41.45 4.33
N GLU A 148 -19.79 -42.45 3.82
CA GLU A 148 -19.22 -43.72 3.34
C GLU A 148 -18.30 -44.43 4.37
N GLY A 149 -18.62 -44.33 5.66
CA GLY A 149 -17.85 -44.94 6.76
C GLY A 149 -16.54 -44.22 7.10
N LYS A 150 -16.27 -43.05 6.50
CA LYS A 150 -15.14 -42.17 6.85
C LYS A 150 -15.65 -40.94 7.58
N LYS A 151 -14.98 -40.58 8.67
CA LYS A 151 -15.24 -39.32 9.38
C LYS A 151 -14.50 -38.20 8.67
N VAL A 152 -15.24 -37.38 7.94
CA VAL A 152 -14.73 -36.22 7.21
C VAL A 152 -15.26 -34.93 7.83
N ARG A 153 -14.51 -33.84 7.71
CA ARG A 153 -14.99 -32.52 8.14
C ARG A 153 -15.99 -32.01 7.11
N GLY A 154 -17.19 -31.69 7.56
CA GLY A 154 -18.26 -31.30 6.65
C GLY A 154 -19.41 -30.61 7.35
N ARG A 155 -20.27 -29.96 6.57
CA ARG A 155 -21.50 -29.32 7.05
C ARG A 155 -22.69 -30.15 6.61
N LEU A 156 -23.55 -30.50 7.55
CA LEU A 156 -24.79 -31.22 7.27
C LEU A 156 -25.92 -30.22 6.98
N TYR A 157 -26.51 -30.31 5.79
CA TYR A 157 -27.71 -29.60 5.40
C TYR A 157 -28.88 -30.58 5.23
N ARG A 158 -30.10 -30.04 5.15
CA ARG A 158 -31.31 -30.85 4.88
C ARG A 158 -31.25 -31.56 3.53
N TRP A 159 -30.53 -30.98 2.58
CA TRP A 159 -30.42 -31.45 1.19
C TRP A 159 -29.16 -32.26 0.91
N GLY A 160 -28.22 -32.37 1.86
CA GLY A 160 -26.97 -33.11 1.65
C GLY A 160 -25.87 -32.75 2.62
N VAL A 161 -24.71 -33.37 2.44
CA VAL A 161 -23.49 -33.11 3.21
C VAL A 161 -22.50 -32.40 2.31
N VAL A 162 -21.93 -31.30 2.81
CA VAL A 162 -20.85 -30.58 2.13
C VAL A 162 -19.54 -30.90 2.83
N GLU A 163 -18.72 -31.71 2.17
CA GLU A 163 -17.36 -32.05 2.61
C GLU A 163 -16.40 -30.88 2.36
N VAL A 164 -15.60 -30.52 3.36
CA VAL A 164 -14.62 -29.43 3.27
C VAL A 164 -13.35 -29.86 2.54
N GLU A 165 -12.96 -31.12 2.69
CA GLU A 165 -11.75 -31.70 2.09
C GLU A 165 -12.01 -32.33 0.71
N ASN A 166 -13.08 -31.91 0.03
CA ASN A 166 -13.41 -32.41 -1.30
C ASN A 166 -13.25 -31.28 -2.33
N GLU A 167 -12.37 -31.52 -3.32
CA GLU A 167 -12.03 -30.54 -4.37
C GLU A 167 -13.24 -30.14 -5.22
N GLN A 168 -14.25 -31.02 -5.36
CA GLN A 168 -15.45 -30.71 -6.13
C GLN A 168 -16.38 -29.72 -5.40
N HIS A 169 -16.32 -29.67 -4.07
CA HIS A 169 -17.15 -28.80 -3.25
C HIS A 169 -16.45 -27.47 -2.93
N CYS A 170 -15.14 -27.52 -2.71
CA CYS A 170 -14.41 -26.43 -2.09
C CYS A 170 -12.93 -26.40 -2.50
N ASP A 171 -12.38 -25.20 -2.72
CA ASP A 171 -10.95 -24.98 -3.00
C ASP A 171 -10.09 -25.00 -1.71
N PHE A 172 -10.58 -25.57 -0.59
CA PHE A 172 -9.89 -25.52 0.69
C PHE A 172 -8.58 -26.31 0.68
N ILE A 173 -8.54 -27.43 -0.05
CA ILE A 173 -7.32 -28.21 -0.23
C ILE A 173 -6.23 -27.36 -0.88
N HIS A 174 -6.58 -26.66 -1.96
CA HIS A 174 -5.65 -25.78 -2.68
C HIS A 174 -5.20 -24.60 -1.83
N LEU A 175 -6.10 -23.98 -1.04
CA LEU A 175 -5.70 -22.93 -0.10
C LEU A 175 -4.72 -23.45 0.96
N ARG A 176 -4.98 -24.64 1.53
CA ARG A 176 -4.10 -25.28 2.51
C ARG A 176 -2.74 -25.58 1.90
N GLU A 177 -2.72 -26.14 0.69
CA GLU A 177 -1.50 -26.49 -0.02
C GLU A 177 -0.66 -25.25 -0.36
N LEU A 178 -1.31 -24.17 -0.81
CA LEU A 178 -0.65 -22.88 -1.01
C LEU A 178 0.03 -22.41 0.28
N LEU A 179 -0.71 -22.34 1.40
CA LEU A 179 -0.20 -21.76 2.64
C LEU A 179 0.86 -22.63 3.34
N MET A 180 0.70 -23.95 3.33
CA MET A 180 1.53 -24.86 4.14
C MET A 180 2.72 -25.42 3.37
N THR A 181 2.59 -25.58 2.06
CA THR A 181 3.60 -26.29 1.25
C THR A 181 4.40 -25.32 0.41
N HIS A 182 3.73 -24.52 -0.42
CA HIS A 182 4.40 -23.79 -1.51
C HIS A 182 4.77 -22.35 -1.16
N ALA A 183 3.82 -21.60 -0.60
CA ALA A 183 3.96 -20.16 -0.42
C ALA A 183 4.60 -19.75 0.91
N LEU A 184 4.85 -20.66 1.85
CA LEU A 184 5.30 -20.28 3.20
C LEU A 184 6.64 -19.52 3.15
N HIS A 185 7.60 -20.03 2.38
CA HIS A 185 8.91 -19.40 2.24
C HIS A 185 8.83 -18.03 1.57
N ASP A 186 8.08 -17.95 0.47
CA ASP A 186 7.89 -16.71 -0.28
C ASP A 186 7.12 -15.65 0.53
N LEU A 187 6.07 -16.04 1.26
CA LEU A 187 5.34 -15.17 2.18
C LEU A 187 6.25 -14.62 3.29
N LEU A 188 7.17 -15.44 3.83
CA LEU A 188 8.16 -15.00 4.80
C LEU A 188 9.14 -14.01 4.17
N GLU A 189 9.66 -14.32 2.99
CA GLU A 189 10.63 -13.50 2.28
C GLU A 189 10.05 -12.15 1.91
N THR A 190 8.92 -12.11 1.21
CA THR A 190 8.20 -10.87 0.85
C THR A 190 7.82 -10.03 2.06
N SER A 191 7.39 -10.65 3.16
CA SER A 191 7.12 -9.95 4.42
C SER A 191 8.38 -9.29 4.97
N HIS A 192 9.52 -9.97 4.87
CA HIS A 192 10.78 -9.41 5.33
C HIS A 192 11.31 -8.34 4.37
N THR A 193 11.49 -8.65 3.09
CA THR A 193 12.17 -7.87 2.05
C THR A 193 11.39 -6.64 1.62
N VAL A 194 10.06 -6.73 1.58
CA VAL A 194 9.19 -5.65 1.07
C VAL A 194 8.51 -4.94 2.23
N HIS A 195 7.65 -5.65 2.96
CA HIS A 195 6.81 -5.01 3.97
C HIS A 195 7.61 -4.46 5.15
N TYR A 196 8.48 -5.28 5.74
CA TYR A 196 9.32 -4.85 6.85
C TYR A 196 10.38 -3.82 6.43
N HIS A 197 11.03 -3.94 5.26
CA HIS A 197 11.95 -2.89 4.81
C HIS A 197 11.25 -1.56 4.54
N ASN A 198 10.04 -1.56 3.99
CA ASN A 198 9.27 -0.34 3.80
C ASN A 198 8.94 0.33 5.14
N PHE A 199 8.51 -0.45 6.14
CA PHE A 199 8.27 0.03 7.50
C PHE A 199 9.56 0.57 8.14
N ARG A 200 10.65 -0.19 8.08
CA ARG A 200 11.96 0.20 8.61
C ARG A 200 12.44 1.50 7.94
N ALA A 201 12.38 1.60 6.62
CA ALA A 201 12.75 2.80 5.89
C ALA A 201 11.91 4.02 6.32
N GLN A 202 10.60 3.84 6.56
CA GLN A 202 9.73 4.90 7.08
C GLN A 202 10.10 5.31 8.52
N ARG A 203 10.44 4.36 9.38
CA ARG A 203 10.92 4.62 10.75
C ARG A 203 12.27 5.34 10.79
N LEU A 204 13.22 4.95 9.93
CA LEU A 204 14.50 5.65 9.79
C LEU A 204 14.31 7.09 9.27
N ARG A 205 13.40 7.30 8.30
CA ARG A 205 13.09 8.65 7.80
C ARG A 205 12.46 9.55 8.88
N SER A 206 11.56 9.00 9.70
CA SER A 206 10.87 9.75 10.76
C SER A 206 11.73 10.01 12.00
N SER A 207 12.65 9.10 12.31
CA SER A 207 13.61 9.27 13.43
C SER A 207 14.75 10.25 13.11
N GLY A 208 14.75 10.83 11.89
CA GLY A 208 15.88 11.58 11.37
C GLY A 208 17.06 10.68 10.99
N ARG A 209 17.94 11.18 10.13
CA ARG A 209 19.20 10.51 9.83
C ARG A 209 19.95 10.35 11.15
N PRO A 210 20.34 9.13 11.58
CA PRO A 210 21.20 9.00 12.75
C PRO A 210 22.48 9.79 12.45
N GLU A 211 22.94 10.61 13.40
CA GLU A 211 24.23 11.29 13.31
C GLU A 211 25.26 10.24 12.89
N SER A 212 25.79 10.39 11.68
CA SER A 212 26.74 9.44 11.15
C SER A 212 27.96 9.45 12.05
N ILE A 213 28.31 8.30 12.63
CA ILE A 213 29.55 8.10 13.40
C ILE A 213 30.79 8.32 12.50
N LEU A 214 30.61 8.32 11.18
CA LEU A 214 31.63 8.74 10.22
C LEU A 214 31.67 10.27 10.16
N ALA A 215 32.75 10.83 10.72
CA ALA A 215 33.09 12.25 10.78
C ALA A 215 33.32 12.96 9.42
N CYS A 216 32.57 12.58 8.38
CA CYS A 216 32.69 13.14 7.04
C CYS A 216 31.50 14.05 6.62
N ASP A 217 30.46 14.21 7.43
CA ASP A 217 29.25 14.96 7.02
C ASP A 217 29.32 16.49 7.26
N ASP A 218 30.15 17.00 8.18
CA ASP A 218 30.33 18.45 8.37
C ASP A 218 30.79 19.14 7.08
N SER A 219 31.62 18.46 6.29
CA SER A 219 32.13 18.99 5.03
C SER A 219 31.06 19.03 3.92
N TYR A 220 30.06 18.14 3.98
CA TYR A 220 29.00 18.04 2.99
C TYR A 220 27.87 19.03 3.29
N GLU A 221 27.46 19.15 4.55
CA GLU A 221 26.50 20.17 4.98
C GLU A 221 27.05 21.57 4.72
N HIS A 222 28.31 21.84 5.08
CA HIS A 222 28.90 23.14 4.85
C HIS A 222 29.04 23.45 3.34
N ARG A 223 29.18 22.44 2.48
CA ARG A 223 29.13 22.59 1.01
C ARG A 223 27.72 22.89 0.49
N ILE A 224 26.70 22.21 0.99
CA ILE A 224 25.30 22.49 0.59
C ILE A 224 24.88 23.88 1.06
N GLU A 225 25.22 24.24 2.29
CA GLU A 225 24.85 25.51 2.88
C GLU A 225 25.57 26.69 2.21
N ARG A 226 26.86 26.52 1.91
CA ARG A 226 27.61 27.47 1.08
C ARG A 226 27.05 27.54 -0.34
N SER A 227 26.61 26.42 -0.93
CA SER A 227 25.95 26.43 -2.24
C SER A 227 24.62 27.19 -2.23
N LYS A 228 23.82 27.06 -1.16
CA LYS A 228 22.58 27.81 -0.97
C LYS A 228 22.84 29.30 -0.77
N GLN A 229 23.85 29.65 0.03
CA GLN A 229 24.28 31.04 0.23
C GLN A 229 24.72 31.67 -1.08
N ASN A 230 25.57 30.98 -1.86
CA ASN A 230 26.00 31.47 -3.17
C ASN A 230 24.82 31.66 -4.14
N MET A 231 23.86 30.73 -4.18
CA MET A 231 22.66 30.87 -5.00
C MET A 231 21.77 32.05 -4.56
N ALA A 232 21.67 32.30 -3.25
CA ALA A 232 20.91 33.43 -2.72
C ALA A 232 21.60 34.77 -3.04
N GLU A 233 22.93 34.84 -2.93
CA GLU A 233 23.71 36.02 -3.32
C GLU A 233 23.59 36.31 -4.82
N ASP A 234 23.63 35.28 -5.66
CA ASP A 234 23.42 35.42 -7.10
C ASP A 234 22.00 35.89 -7.45
N MET A 235 21.00 35.47 -6.67
CA MET A 235 19.62 35.92 -6.83
C MET A 235 19.47 37.40 -6.48
N ILE A 236 20.09 37.85 -5.38
CA ILE A 236 20.09 39.25 -4.96
C ILE A 236 20.79 40.13 -5.99
N LYS A 237 21.95 39.71 -6.51
CA LYS A 237 22.65 40.45 -7.59
C LYS A 237 21.78 40.60 -8.84
N LYS A 238 21.11 39.53 -9.26
CA LYS A 238 20.19 39.58 -10.43
C LYS A 238 18.99 40.48 -10.18
N GLU A 239 18.46 40.50 -8.96
CA GLU A 239 17.37 41.40 -8.58
C GLU A 239 17.83 42.88 -8.66
N GLU A 240 19.05 43.15 -8.21
CA GLU A 240 19.63 44.50 -8.23
C GLU A 240 19.94 44.97 -9.65
N GLU A 241 20.45 44.10 -10.52
CA GLU A 241 20.60 44.35 -11.96
C GLU A 241 19.24 44.61 -12.64
N MET A 242 18.22 43.81 -12.33
CA MET A 242 16.86 44.05 -12.84
C MET A 242 16.30 45.39 -12.37
N ARG A 243 16.55 45.78 -11.12
CA ARG A 243 16.12 47.05 -10.56
C ARG A 243 16.83 48.23 -11.23
N GLN A 244 18.14 48.13 -11.48
CA GLN A 244 18.89 49.16 -12.20
C GLN A 244 18.39 49.30 -13.65
N ASN A 245 18.17 48.18 -14.34
CA ASN A 245 17.59 48.17 -15.68
C ASN A 245 16.19 48.78 -15.72
N PHE A 246 15.38 48.54 -14.69
CA PHE A 246 14.06 49.16 -14.55
C PHE A 246 14.18 50.69 -14.39
N VAL A 247 15.06 51.17 -13.51
CA VAL A 247 15.27 52.61 -13.30
C VAL A 247 15.77 53.30 -14.57
N LEU A 248 16.68 52.67 -15.33
CA LEU A 248 17.15 53.20 -16.61
C LEU A 248 16.01 53.29 -17.63
N LYS A 249 15.17 52.24 -17.74
CA LYS A 249 14.00 52.26 -18.62
C LYS A 249 12.96 53.31 -18.22
N VAL A 250 12.75 53.53 -16.91
CA VAL A 250 11.86 54.59 -16.42
C VAL A 250 12.40 55.96 -16.83
N ARG A 251 13.70 56.22 -16.64
CA ARG A 251 14.33 57.48 -17.06
C ARG A 251 14.26 57.72 -18.57
N GLU A 252 14.51 56.70 -19.39
CA GLU A 252 14.33 56.81 -20.84
C GLU A 252 12.88 57.11 -21.22
N LYS A 253 11.92 56.47 -20.54
CA LYS A 253 10.49 56.72 -20.76
C LYS A 253 10.09 58.13 -20.35
N GLU A 254 10.53 58.61 -19.20
CA GLU A 254 10.32 60.00 -18.75
C GLU A 254 10.91 61.01 -19.73
N ALA A 255 12.14 60.78 -20.23
CA ALA A 255 12.75 61.64 -21.24
C ALA A 255 11.91 61.66 -22.54
N SER A 256 11.46 60.49 -23.01
CA SER A 256 10.62 60.39 -24.21
C SER A 256 9.22 61.01 -24.04
N LEU A 257 8.70 61.01 -22.81
CA LEU A 257 7.43 61.67 -22.47
C LEU A 257 7.61 63.18 -22.45
N ARG A 258 8.71 63.66 -21.87
CA ARG A 258 9.05 65.09 -21.86
C ARG A 258 9.24 65.64 -23.27
N GLU A 259 9.93 64.93 -24.15
CA GLU A 259 10.05 65.33 -25.56
C GLU A 259 8.68 65.39 -26.26
N ARG A 260 7.77 64.45 -25.97
CA ARG A 260 6.40 64.51 -26.48
C ARG A 260 5.61 65.67 -25.89
N GLU A 261 5.75 65.95 -24.60
CA GLU A 261 5.11 67.11 -23.95
C GLU A 261 5.60 68.42 -24.56
N GLU A 262 6.91 68.56 -24.82
CA GLU A 262 7.49 69.72 -25.48
C GLU A 262 6.97 69.88 -26.92
N GLN A 263 6.81 68.79 -27.66
CA GLN A 263 6.19 68.80 -29.01
C GLN A 263 4.70 69.18 -28.96
N VAL A 264 3.94 68.67 -27.99
CA VAL A 264 2.51 69.01 -27.81
C VAL A 264 2.37 70.47 -27.40
N MET A 265 3.21 70.97 -26.49
CA MET A 265 3.24 72.37 -26.10
C MET A 265 3.60 73.28 -27.28
N TYR A 266 4.59 72.90 -28.08
CA TYR A 266 4.95 73.62 -29.31
C TYR A 266 3.78 73.64 -30.31
N PHE A 267 3.09 72.51 -30.50
CA PHE A 267 1.91 72.41 -31.36
C PHE A 267 0.74 73.29 -30.85
N PHE A 268 0.52 73.35 -29.54
CA PHE A 268 -0.54 74.18 -28.94
C PHE A 268 -0.25 75.68 -29.02
N LEU A 269 1.04 76.06 -29.03
CA LEU A 269 1.50 77.44 -29.21
C LEU A 269 1.37 77.89 -30.67
N VAL A 270 1.62 76.99 -31.63
CA VAL A 270 1.43 77.24 -33.07
C VAL A 270 -0.06 77.22 -33.47
N ALA A 271 -0.91 76.43 -32.81
CA ALA A 271 -2.35 76.34 -33.12
C ALA A 271 -3.21 77.49 -32.53
N ASN A 272 -2.66 78.30 -31.61
CA ASN A 272 -3.33 79.48 -31.02
C ASN A 272 -2.82 80.83 -31.59
N MET A 273 -2.07 80.80 -32.69
CA MET A 273 -1.63 81.98 -33.45
C MET A 273 -2.28 81.99 -34.83
#